data_AF-A0AAJ4A7S1-F1
#
_entry.id   AF-A0AAJ4A7S1-F1
#
_cell.length_a   1.000
_cell.length_b   1.000
_cell.length_c   1.000
_cell.angle_alpha   90.00
_cell.angle_beta   90.00
_cell.angle_gamma   90.00
#
_symmetry.space_group_name_H-M   'P 1'
#
loop_
_entity.id
_entity.type
_entity.pdbx_description
1 polymer ?
#
loop_
_entity_poly.entity_id
_entity_poly.type
_entity_poly.pdbx_seq_one_letter_code
_entity_poly.pdbx_strand_id
1 'polypeptide(L)'
;MKHTYTDAMVDIETLDTRPSAVVISIGVVLFNRREPKVKMKELNLKFGKKEFRDEQIMMGRTVDKETVAWWKGQEPDAKRIFKQANVTSMEDALNKLTAFLTQGDTNYLIWGNGSDFDNTIMTSLYESFGMQAPWKFWNNRCFRTFKGEHGHITRPPEFHGVKHDAVDDARQQARYLQAIYAELQKYNILSYKERQQ
;
A
#
# COMPACT_ATOMS: atom_id res chain seq x y z
N MET A 1 2.93 -18.28 -18.69
CA MET A 1 2.00 -17.22 -19.13
C MET A 1 2.56 -15.88 -18.67
N LYS A 2 2.53 -14.83 -19.49
CA LYS A 2 3.02 -13.51 -19.10
C LYS A 2 1.96 -12.86 -18.20
N HIS A 3 2.21 -12.75 -16.90
CA HIS A 3 1.28 -12.08 -15.99
C HIS A 3 1.29 -10.58 -16.28
N THR A 4 0.10 -10.00 -16.50
CA THR A 4 -0.01 -8.54 -16.76
C THR A 4 0.53 -7.73 -15.58
N TYR A 5 0.24 -8.15 -14.35
CA TYR A 5 0.74 -7.54 -13.13
C TYR A 5 1.54 -8.57 -12.32
N THR A 6 2.60 -8.11 -11.67
CA THR A 6 3.48 -8.95 -10.84
C THR A 6 3.58 -8.43 -9.40
N ASP A 7 3.11 -7.21 -9.17
CA ASP A 7 3.38 -6.42 -7.98
C ASP A 7 2.15 -5.63 -7.55
N ALA A 8 2.00 -5.47 -6.25
CA ALA A 8 1.07 -4.54 -5.63
C ALA A 8 1.85 -3.61 -4.70
N MET A 9 1.78 -2.30 -4.92
CA MET A 9 2.24 -1.29 -3.96
C MET A 9 1.06 -0.90 -3.08
N VAL A 10 1.24 -0.98 -1.77
CA VAL A 10 0.23 -0.66 -0.75
C VAL A 10 0.75 0.50 0.06
N ASP A 11 -0.12 1.47 0.28
CA ASP A 11 0.10 2.57 1.22
C ASP A 11 -1.20 2.75 2.02
N ILE A 12 -1.07 3.10 3.31
CA ILE A 12 -2.19 3.26 4.22
C ILE A 12 -2.03 4.52 5.05
N GLU A 13 -3.17 5.13 5.38
CA GLU A 13 -3.21 6.23 6.34
C GLU A 13 -3.83 5.73 7.64
N THR A 14 -3.20 6.05 8.76
CA THR A 14 -3.54 5.47 10.07
C THR A 14 -3.61 6.53 11.18
N LEU A 15 -4.19 6.14 12.31
CA LEU A 15 -4.28 6.97 13.52
C LEU A 15 -3.40 6.48 14.68
N ASP A 16 -2.48 5.56 14.40
CA ASP A 16 -1.49 5.00 15.32
C ASP A 16 -0.37 4.38 14.47
N THR A 17 0.75 4.00 15.08
CA THR A 17 1.87 3.31 14.44
C THR A 17 2.00 1.84 14.82
N ARG A 18 1.17 1.36 15.77
CA ARG A 18 1.13 -0.06 16.16
C ARG A 18 0.47 -0.92 15.07
N PRO A 19 0.76 -2.24 15.03
CA PRO A 19 0.05 -3.17 14.13
C PRO A 19 -1.48 -3.08 14.19
N SER A 20 -2.03 -2.79 15.37
CA SER A 20 -3.46 -2.64 15.59
C SER A 20 -4.01 -1.25 15.25
N ALA A 21 -3.27 -0.39 14.55
CA ALA A 21 -3.69 1.00 14.27
C ALA A 21 -5.02 1.09 13.51
N VAL A 22 -5.91 2.01 13.91
CA VAL A 22 -7.07 2.37 13.08
C VAL A 22 -6.58 2.88 11.73
N VAL A 23 -7.08 2.28 10.65
CA VAL A 23 -6.80 2.65 9.26
C VAL A 23 -7.93 3.54 8.75
N ILE A 24 -7.63 4.59 8.00
CA ILE A 24 -8.63 5.53 7.46
C ILE A 24 -8.67 5.58 5.93
N SER A 25 -7.63 5.12 5.26
CA SER A 25 -7.62 4.83 3.82
C SER A 25 -6.59 3.79 3.45
N ILE A 26 -6.83 3.11 2.32
CA ILE A 26 -5.92 2.14 1.70
C ILE A 26 -5.80 2.50 0.22
N GLY A 27 -4.57 2.71 -0.23
CA GLY A 27 -4.20 2.84 -1.64
C GLY A 27 -3.47 1.59 -2.10
N VAL A 28 -3.92 1.01 -3.22
CA VAL A 28 -3.22 -0.11 -3.84
C VAL A 28 -3.01 0.15 -5.32
N VAL A 29 -1.79 -0.07 -5.79
CA VAL A 29 -1.42 0.02 -7.20
C VAL A 29 -0.87 -1.31 -7.67
N LEU A 30 -1.57 -1.97 -8.60
CA LEU A 30 -1.04 -3.11 -9.34
C LEU A 30 -0.21 -2.62 -10.51
N PHE A 31 0.96 -3.22 -10.67
CA PHE A 31 1.89 -2.87 -11.73
C PHE A 31 2.77 -4.07 -12.11
N ASN A 32 3.52 -3.91 -13.20
CA ASN A 32 4.58 -4.83 -13.58
C ASN A 32 5.92 -4.11 -13.42
N ARG A 33 6.74 -4.57 -12.47
CA ARG A 33 8.04 -3.94 -12.20
C ARG A 33 9.03 -4.02 -13.38
N ARG A 34 8.84 -5.00 -14.29
CA ARG A 34 9.73 -5.25 -15.44
C ARG A 34 9.18 -4.68 -16.75
N GLU A 35 7.89 -4.42 -16.83
CA GLU A 35 7.23 -3.89 -18.03
C GLU A 35 6.54 -2.57 -17.69
N PRO A 36 7.29 -1.45 -17.52
CA PRO A 36 6.72 -0.17 -17.10
C PRO A 36 5.71 0.43 -18.10
N LYS A 37 5.66 -0.11 -19.32
CA LYS A 37 4.64 0.23 -20.33
C LYS A 37 3.25 -0.34 -20.00
N VAL A 38 3.16 -1.37 -19.15
CA VAL A 38 1.87 -1.88 -18.66
C VAL A 38 1.25 -0.81 -17.77
N LYS A 39 0.06 -0.34 -18.16
CA LYS A 39 -0.68 0.67 -17.40
C LYS A 39 -0.98 0.15 -15.99
N MET A 40 -0.64 0.95 -14.99
CA MET A 40 -0.98 0.64 -13.59
C MET A 40 -2.49 0.58 -13.39
N LYS A 41 -2.94 -0.31 -12.49
CA LYS A 41 -4.32 -0.40 -12.05
C LYS A 41 -4.41 -0.06 -10.58
N GLU A 42 -5.39 0.75 -10.20
CA GLU A 42 -5.43 1.37 -8.89
C GLU A 42 -6.74 1.04 -8.16
N LEU A 43 -6.64 0.93 -6.85
CA LEU A 43 -7.74 0.87 -5.91
C LEU A 43 -7.51 1.94 -4.84
N ASN A 44 -8.48 2.83 -4.65
CA ASN A 44 -8.45 3.84 -3.61
C ASN A 44 -9.66 3.62 -2.70
N LEU A 45 -9.43 3.09 -1.50
CA LEU A 45 -10.46 2.89 -0.48
C LEU A 45 -10.33 3.99 0.57
N LYS A 46 -11.41 4.71 0.81
CA LYS A 46 -11.49 5.78 1.80
C LYS A 46 -12.62 5.47 2.76
N PHE A 47 -12.33 5.55 4.05
CA PHE A 47 -13.27 5.27 5.13
C PHE A 47 -12.86 6.02 6.39
N GLY A 48 -12.51 7.30 6.24
CA GLY A 48 -12.02 8.13 7.33
C GLY A 48 -13.13 8.70 8.22
N LYS A 49 -14.41 8.50 7.90
CA LYS A 49 -15.53 8.98 8.72
C LYS A 49 -15.61 8.28 10.09
N LYS A 50 -16.32 8.90 11.04
CA LYS A 50 -16.34 8.48 12.45
C LYS A 50 -16.82 7.04 12.63
N GLU A 51 -17.87 6.66 11.93
CA GLU A 51 -18.51 5.34 12.01
C GLU A 51 -17.54 4.18 11.73
N PHE A 52 -16.66 4.30 10.72
CA PHE A 52 -15.65 3.28 10.39
C PHE A 52 -14.51 3.23 11.42
N ARG A 53 -14.16 4.37 12.02
CA ARG A 53 -13.15 4.42 13.09
C ARG A 53 -13.68 3.78 14.36
N ASP A 54 -14.92 4.09 14.73
CA ASP A 54 -15.58 3.50 15.89
C ASP A 54 -15.71 1.99 15.74
N GLU A 55 -16.11 1.51 14.55
CA GLU A 55 -16.15 0.08 14.23
C GLU A 55 -14.80 -0.61 14.48
N GLN A 56 -13.73 -0.06 13.93
CA GLN A 56 -12.37 -0.58 14.15
C GLN A 56 -11.97 -0.58 15.63
N ILE A 57 -12.30 0.47 16.38
CA ILE A 57 -12.02 0.55 17.82
C ILE A 57 -12.79 -0.53 18.59
N MET A 58 -14.05 -0.78 18.23
CA MET A 58 -14.83 -1.89 18.81
C MET A 58 -14.20 -3.26 18.52
N MET A 59 -13.49 -3.39 17.39
CA MET A 59 -12.67 -4.58 17.06
C MET A 59 -11.28 -4.59 17.73
N GLY A 60 -11.04 -3.72 18.72
CA GLY A 60 -9.79 -3.68 19.49
C GLY A 60 -8.64 -2.94 18.81
N ARG A 61 -8.91 -2.20 17.73
CA ARG A 61 -7.90 -1.36 17.05
C ARG A 61 -7.65 -0.06 17.82
N THR A 62 -6.49 0.52 17.59
CA THR A 62 -5.92 1.56 18.45
C THR A 62 -5.76 2.90 17.77
N VAL A 63 -5.82 3.96 18.58
CA VAL A 63 -5.58 5.35 18.19
C VAL A 63 -4.55 5.93 19.14
N ASP A 64 -3.56 6.62 18.60
CA ASP A 64 -2.53 7.32 19.33
C ASP A 64 -2.72 8.85 19.27
N LYS A 65 -2.45 9.51 20.40
CA LYS A 65 -2.66 10.97 20.52
C LYS A 65 -1.65 11.77 19.72
N GLU A 66 -0.41 11.31 19.61
CA GLU A 66 0.64 11.98 18.84
C GLU A 66 0.36 11.86 17.35
N THR A 67 -0.08 10.70 16.87
CA THR A 67 -0.51 10.53 15.48
C THR A 67 -1.71 11.41 15.14
N VAL A 68 -2.71 11.51 16.03
CA VAL A 68 -3.83 12.44 15.85
C VAL A 68 -3.36 13.91 15.86
N ALA A 69 -2.39 14.27 16.69
CA ALA A 69 -1.81 15.62 16.69
C ALA A 69 -1.04 15.91 15.39
N TRP A 70 -0.29 14.94 14.87
CA TRP A 70 0.40 15.00 13.58
C TRP A 70 -0.59 15.27 12.44
N TRP A 71 -1.74 14.60 12.43
CA TRP A 71 -2.81 14.83 11.44
C TRP A 71 -3.36 16.26 11.45
N LYS A 72 -3.38 16.95 12.61
CA LYS A 72 -3.84 18.35 12.68
C LYS A 72 -2.92 19.30 11.91
N GLY A 73 -1.62 18.97 11.84
CA GLY A 73 -0.60 19.72 11.13
C GLY A 73 -0.60 19.52 9.61
N GLN A 74 -1.37 18.56 9.09
CA GLN A 74 -1.42 18.27 7.66
C GLN A 74 -2.20 19.33 6.87
N GLU A 75 -1.91 19.40 5.56
CA GLU A 75 -2.58 20.30 4.63
C GLU A 75 -4.09 20.02 4.56
N PRO A 76 -4.92 21.04 4.23
CA PRO A 76 -6.37 20.89 4.18
C PRO A 76 -6.85 19.73 3.30
N ASP A 77 -6.20 19.50 2.16
CA ASP A 77 -6.58 18.44 1.22
C ASP A 77 -6.37 17.04 1.80
N ALA A 78 -5.25 16.79 2.48
CA ALA A 78 -4.99 15.54 3.18
C ALA A 78 -6.06 15.28 4.25
N LYS A 79 -6.42 16.31 5.03
CA LYS A 79 -7.44 16.20 6.10
C LYS A 79 -8.87 15.94 5.59
N ARG A 80 -9.13 16.04 4.29
CA ARG A 80 -10.45 15.70 3.73
C ARG A 80 -10.82 14.23 3.94
N ILE A 81 -9.82 13.35 4.13
CA ILE A 81 -10.05 11.93 4.38
C ILE A 81 -11.03 11.67 5.54
N PHE A 82 -10.96 12.49 6.60
CA PHE A 82 -11.82 12.37 7.79
C PHE A 82 -13.31 12.59 7.53
N LYS A 83 -13.66 13.11 6.34
CA LYS A 83 -15.05 13.34 5.90
C LYS A 83 -15.44 12.42 4.73
N GLN A 84 -14.53 11.60 4.23
CA GLN A 84 -14.72 10.78 3.03
C GLN A 84 -14.97 9.32 3.40
N ALA A 85 -15.92 8.73 2.69
CA ALA A 85 -16.12 7.29 2.63
C ALA A 85 -16.59 6.92 1.23
N ASN A 86 -15.99 5.89 0.62
CA ASN A 86 -16.43 5.32 -0.67
C ASN A 86 -16.71 3.81 -0.58
N VAL A 87 -16.88 3.32 0.65
CA VAL A 87 -17.27 1.97 1.04
C VAL A 87 -18.44 2.08 2.01
N THR A 88 -19.17 0.98 2.19
CA THR A 88 -20.36 0.95 3.06
C THR A 88 -20.08 0.38 4.46
N SER A 89 -19.03 -0.43 4.61
CA SER A 89 -18.58 -1.00 5.88
C SER A 89 -17.08 -1.37 5.79
N MET A 90 -16.46 -1.71 6.93
CA MET A 90 -15.10 -2.26 6.92
C MET A 90 -15.01 -3.61 6.19
N GLU A 91 -16.05 -4.44 6.31
CA GLU A 91 -16.15 -5.70 5.55
C GLU A 91 -16.21 -5.45 4.03
N ASP A 92 -16.99 -4.47 3.56
CA ASP A 92 -17.03 -4.07 2.15
C ASP A 92 -15.64 -3.60 1.66
N ALA A 93 -14.93 -2.82 2.47
CA ALA A 93 -13.58 -2.37 2.15
C ALA A 93 -12.61 -3.56 2.00
N LEU A 94 -12.60 -4.49 2.95
CA LEU A 94 -11.71 -5.66 2.93
C LEU A 94 -12.08 -6.65 1.81
N ASN A 95 -13.37 -6.80 1.50
CA ASN A 95 -13.82 -7.62 0.37
C ASN A 95 -13.41 -7.02 -0.98
N LYS A 96 -13.57 -5.70 -1.17
CA LYS A 96 -13.11 -4.99 -2.37
C LYS A 96 -11.59 -5.11 -2.54
N LEU A 97 -10.85 -4.94 -1.46
CA LEU A 97 -9.40 -5.12 -1.47
C LEU A 97 -9.01 -6.56 -1.83
N THR A 98 -9.67 -7.55 -1.23
CA THR A 98 -9.45 -8.97 -1.52
C THR A 98 -9.72 -9.30 -2.97
N ALA A 99 -10.86 -8.85 -3.52
CA ALA A 99 -11.19 -9.06 -4.92
C ALA A 99 -10.15 -8.39 -5.84
N PHE A 100 -9.65 -7.22 -5.48
CA PHE A 100 -8.64 -6.50 -6.25
C PHE A 100 -7.27 -7.18 -6.24
N LEU A 101 -6.85 -7.73 -5.10
CA LEU A 101 -5.57 -8.43 -4.93
C LEU A 101 -5.60 -9.90 -5.41
N THR A 102 -6.78 -10.46 -5.62
CA THR A 102 -6.95 -11.83 -6.16
C THR A 102 -7.44 -11.86 -7.61
N GLN A 103 -7.61 -10.70 -8.25
CA GLN A 103 -7.95 -10.66 -9.67
C GLN A 103 -6.78 -11.19 -10.51
N GLY A 104 -7.07 -12.08 -11.48
CA GLY A 104 -6.06 -12.62 -12.38
C GLY A 104 -5.12 -13.60 -11.69
N ASP A 105 -3.80 -13.40 -11.84
CA ASP A 105 -2.80 -14.30 -11.28
C ASP A 105 -2.48 -13.95 -9.82
N THR A 106 -2.79 -14.87 -8.92
CA THR A 106 -3.02 -14.66 -7.48
C THR A 106 -1.75 -14.63 -6.63
N ASN A 107 -0.61 -14.18 -7.18
CA ASN A 107 0.68 -14.25 -6.50
C ASN A 107 1.51 -12.97 -6.59
N TYR A 108 0.87 -11.82 -6.35
CA TYR A 108 1.55 -10.53 -6.32
C TYR A 108 2.61 -10.47 -5.20
N LEU A 109 3.70 -9.76 -5.50
CA LEU A 109 4.65 -9.31 -4.49
C LEU A 109 4.11 -8.01 -3.87
N ILE A 110 3.93 -8.02 -2.55
CA ILE A 110 3.21 -6.96 -1.82
C ILE A 110 4.22 -6.00 -1.21
N TRP A 111 4.28 -4.80 -1.74
CA TRP A 111 5.18 -3.74 -1.31
C TRP A 111 4.45 -2.78 -0.37
N GLY A 112 5.15 -2.36 0.68
CA GLY A 112 4.80 -1.19 1.47
C GLY A 112 6.01 -0.25 1.57
N ASN A 113 5.79 1.04 1.79
CA ASN A 113 6.88 1.96 2.08
C ASN A 113 7.57 1.60 3.40
N GLY A 114 6.91 0.88 4.31
CA GLY A 114 7.58 0.04 5.30
C GLY A 114 6.80 -1.27 5.40
N SER A 115 7.38 -2.40 5.00
CA SER A 115 6.62 -3.67 5.07
C SER A 115 6.30 -4.10 6.51
N ASP A 116 7.12 -3.65 7.45
CA ASP A 116 6.91 -3.79 8.89
C ASP A 116 5.80 -2.86 9.42
N PHE A 117 5.39 -1.86 8.65
CA PHE A 117 4.31 -0.92 8.94
C PHE A 117 3.06 -1.23 8.11
N ASP A 118 3.06 -0.90 6.82
CA ASP A 118 1.90 -0.99 5.93
C ASP A 118 1.37 -2.43 5.88
N ASN A 119 2.22 -3.39 5.52
CA ASN A 119 1.80 -4.77 5.35
C ASN A 119 1.39 -5.40 6.68
N THR A 120 2.13 -5.12 7.76
CA THR A 120 1.83 -5.62 9.11
C THR A 120 0.47 -5.11 9.61
N ILE A 121 0.21 -3.80 9.49
CA ILE A 121 -1.05 -3.20 9.90
C ILE A 121 -2.19 -3.74 9.06
N MET A 122 -1.97 -3.95 7.76
CA MET A 122 -2.96 -4.54 6.88
C MET A 122 -3.27 -5.99 7.22
N THR A 123 -2.27 -6.84 7.50
CA THR A 123 -2.51 -8.21 7.97
C THR A 123 -3.29 -8.21 9.28
N SER A 124 -2.91 -7.37 10.25
CA SER A 124 -3.65 -7.22 11.51
C SER A 124 -5.08 -6.70 11.29
N LEU A 125 -5.30 -5.82 10.30
CA LEU A 125 -6.64 -5.33 9.96
C LEU A 125 -7.54 -6.46 9.47
N TYR A 126 -7.06 -7.31 8.57
CA TYR A 126 -7.79 -8.51 8.15
C TYR A 126 -8.14 -9.40 9.35
N GLU A 127 -7.17 -9.67 10.23
CA GLU A 127 -7.37 -10.49 11.43
C GLU A 127 -8.40 -9.91 12.41
N SER A 128 -8.38 -8.58 12.65
CA SER A 128 -9.37 -7.90 13.50
C SER A 128 -10.80 -8.12 13.01
N PHE A 129 -11.02 -8.36 11.73
CA PHE A 129 -12.33 -8.64 11.14
C PHE A 129 -12.55 -10.13 10.80
N GLY A 130 -11.73 -11.02 11.34
CA GLY A 130 -11.88 -12.47 11.15
C GLY A 130 -11.58 -12.95 9.72
N MET A 131 -10.87 -12.14 8.93
CA MET A 131 -10.52 -12.44 7.54
C MET A 131 -9.02 -12.76 7.42
N GLN A 132 -8.65 -13.51 6.38
CA GLN A 132 -7.25 -13.77 6.06
C GLN A 132 -6.77 -12.81 4.97
N ALA A 133 -5.59 -12.22 5.15
CA ALA A 133 -4.96 -11.41 4.12
C ALA A 133 -4.76 -12.23 2.82
N PRO A 134 -5.13 -11.71 1.64
CA PRO A 134 -5.14 -12.46 0.37
C PRO A 134 -3.76 -12.64 -0.28
N TRP A 135 -2.68 -12.55 0.50
CA TRP A 135 -1.32 -12.78 0.03
C TRP A 135 -0.54 -13.69 0.98
N LYS A 136 0.48 -14.34 0.43
CA LYS A 136 1.38 -15.20 1.20
C LYS A 136 2.36 -14.35 2.00
N PHE A 137 2.65 -14.74 3.25
CA PHE A 137 3.55 -13.98 4.13
C PHE A 137 4.94 -13.73 3.51
N TRP A 138 5.46 -14.67 2.72
CA TRP A 138 6.77 -14.57 2.05
C TRP A 138 6.76 -13.66 0.80
N ASN A 139 5.61 -13.09 0.42
CA ASN A 139 5.49 -12.12 -0.67
C ASN A 139 5.64 -10.66 -0.21
N ASN A 140 5.72 -10.39 1.10
CA ASN A 140 5.97 -9.04 1.62
C ASN A 140 7.32 -8.49 1.14
N ARG A 141 7.35 -7.20 0.77
CA ARG A 141 8.53 -6.48 0.28
C ARG A 141 8.56 -5.07 0.86
N CYS A 142 9.76 -4.60 1.24
CA CYS A 142 9.94 -3.27 1.82
C CYS A 142 10.49 -2.30 0.78
N PHE A 143 9.67 -1.34 0.35
CA PHE A 143 10.12 -0.32 -0.58
C PHE A 143 11.13 0.63 0.06
N ARG A 144 11.00 0.99 1.35
CA ARG A 144 12.01 1.83 2.03
C ARG A 144 13.39 1.21 2.03
N THR A 145 13.51 -0.10 2.28
CA THR A 145 14.80 -0.80 2.17
C THR A 145 15.29 -0.78 0.73
N PHE A 146 14.45 -1.18 -0.23
CA PHE A 146 14.85 -1.23 -1.64
C PHE A 146 15.30 0.15 -2.18
N LYS A 147 14.55 1.21 -1.82
CA LYS A 147 14.88 2.60 -2.12
C LYS A 147 16.14 3.07 -1.40
N GLY A 148 16.35 2.67 -0.15
CA GLY A 148 17.57 3.01 0.60
C GLY A 148 18.83 2.47 -0.08
N GLU A 149 18.78 1.21 -0.51
CA GLU A 149 19.93 0.53 -1.13
C GLU A 149 20.15 0.95 -2.60
N HIS A 150 19.07 1.18 -3.36
CA HIS A 150 19.17 1.35 -4.82
C HIS A 150 18.66 2.69 -5.34
N GLY A 151 18.04 3.52 -4.51
CA GLY A 151 17.41 4.77 -4.96
C GLY A 151 18.38 5.80 -5.54
N HIS A 152 19.68 5.67 -5.29
CA HIS A 152 20.73 6.55 -5.78
C HIS A 152 21.04 6.37 -7.28
N ILE A 153 20.62 5.25 -7.90
CA ILE A 153 20.94 4.95 -9.30
C ILE A 153 20.02 5.68 -10.30
N THR A 154 18.94 6.30 -9.81
CA THR A 154 17.99 7.04 -10.65
C THR A 154 17.41 8.22 -9.89
N ARG A 155 16.96 9.24 -10.62
CA ARG A 155 16.28 10.37 -9.99
C ARG A 155 14.88 9.95 -9.54
N PRO A 156 14.40 10.38 -8.36
CA PRO A 156 13.00 10.22 -8.00
C PRO A 156 12.09 10.81 -9.09
N PRO A 157 11.05 10.08 -9.52
CA PRO A 157 10.04 10.64 -10.41
C PRO A 157 9.37 11.87 -9.78
N GLU A 158 8.87 12.78 -10.61
CA GLU A 158 8.07 13.91 -10.14
C GLU A 158 6.80 13.40 -9.43
N PHE A 159 6.51 13.98 -8.26
CA PHE A 159 5.33 13.65 -7.49
C PHE A 159 4.10 14.30 -8.13
N HIS A 160 3.04 13.51 -8.35
CA HIS A 160 1.76 14.00 -8.83
C HIS A 160 0.63 13.47 -7.94
N GLY A 161 -0.17 14.37 -7.39
CA GLY A 161 -1.29 14.04 -6.50
C GLY A 161 -1.25 14.85 -5.20
N VAL A 162 -1.91 14.34 -4.18
CA VAL A 162 -1.95 14.91 -2.82
C VAL A 162 -1.07 14.04 -1.92
N LYS A 163 -0.12 14.65 -1.20
CA LYS A 163 0.65 13.94 -0.18
C LYS A 163 -0.30 13.52 0.95
N HIS A 164 -0.12 12.30 1.47
CA HIS A 164 -1.04 11.69 2.43
C HIS A 164 -2.42 11.34 1.84
N ASP A 165 -2.49 11.17 0.52
CA ASP A 165 -3.52 10.37 -0.14
C ASP A 165 -2.91 9.03 -0.52
N ALA A 166 -3.40 7.96 0.13
CA ALA A 166 -2.79 6.64 0.04
C ALA A 166 -2.61 6.13 -1.40
N VAL A 167 -3.54 6.41 -2.33
CA VAL A 167 -3.37 5.90 -3.71
C VAL A 167 -2.33 6.70 -4.48
N ASP A 168 -2.22 8.00 -4.20
CA ASP A 168 -1.24 8.87 -4.84
C ASP A 168 0.18 8.54 -4.36
N ASP A 169 0.34 8.30 -3.07
CA ASP A 169 1.59 7.85 -2.47
C ASP A 169 1.99 6.45 -2.96
N ALA A 170 1.07 5.47 -2.98
CA ALA A 170 1.32 4.14 -3.54
C ALA A 170 1.72 4.22 -5.04
N ARG A 171 1.08 5.08 -5.83
CA ARG A 171 1.43 5.29 -7.24
C ARG A 171 2.82 5.87 -7.40
N GLN A 172 3.18 6.88 -6.62
CA GLN A 172 4.52 7.47 -6.64
C GLN A 172 5.58 6.42 -6.30
N GLN A 173 5.34 5.63 -5.25
CA GLN A 173 6.25 4.60 -4.80
C GLN A 173 6.43 3.52 -5.88
N ALA A 174 5.35 3.07 -6.52
CA ALA A 174 5.41 2.12 -7.63
C ALA A 174 6.21 2.65 -8.84
N ARG A 175 6.01 3.93 -9.21
CA ARG A 175 6.78 4.58 -10.29
C ARG A 175 8.26 4.66 -9.96
N TYR A 176 8.61 5.01 -8.74
CA TYR A 176 10.01 5.08 -8.34
C TYR A 176 10.65 3.69 -8.31
N LEU A 177 9.93 2.68 -7.81
CA LEU A 177 10.38 1.29 -7.87
C LEU A 177 10.63 0.83 -9.32
N GLN A 178 9.72 1.13 -10.25
CA GLN A 178 9.91 0.83 -11.68
C GLN A 178 11.13 1.55 -12.28
N ALA A 179 11.36 2.82 -11.92
CA ALA A 179 12.53 3.57 -12.40
C ALA A 179 13.85 2.94 -11.91
N ILE A 180 13.91 2.54 -10.63
CA ILE A 180 15.08 1.85 -10.07
C ILE A 180 15.28 0.51 -10.78
N TYR A 181 14.22 -0.28 -10.95
CA TYR A 181 14.30 -1.57 -11.65
C TYR A 181 14.74 -1.45 -13.10
N ALA A 182 14.28 -0.42 -13.81
CA ALA A 182 14.69 -0.15 -15.18
C ALA A 182 16.20 0.12 -15.28
N GLU A 183 16.80 0.82 -14.32
CA GLU A 183 18.25 1.01 -14.27
C GLU A 183 18.97 -0.31 -13.95
N LEU A 184 18.54 -1.07 -12.94
CA LEU A 184 19.15 -2.36 -12.59
C LEU A 184 19.16 -3.35 -13.76
N GLN A 185 18.09 -3.37 -14.57
CA GLN A 185 17.99 -4.22 -15.75
C GLN A 185 19.00 -3.88 -16.84
N LYS A 186 19.39 -2.60 -17.01
CA LYS A 186 20.44 -2.23 -17.99
C LYS A 186 21.78 -2.88 -17.69
N TYR A 187 22.03 -3.19 -16.41
CA TYR A 187 23.24 -3.85 -15.94
C TYR A 187 23.10 -5.37 -15.79
N ASN A 188 22.00 -5.96 -16.28
CA ASN A 188 21.67 -7.38 -16.10
C ASN A 188 21.68 -7.84 -14.62
N ILE A 189 21.39 -6.93 -13.69
CA ILE A 189 21.30 -7.26 -12.27
C ILE A 189 19.95 -7.90 -12.02
N LEU A 190 19.96 -9.23 -11.97
CA LEU A 190 18.83 -10.06 -11.62
C LEU A 190 18.78 -10.35 -10.11
N SER A 191 17.57 -10.42 -9.56
CA SER A 191 17.30 -10.95 -8.23
C SER A 191 17.74 -12.40 -8.10
N TYR A 192 17.97 -12.83 -6.85
CA TYR A 192 18.35 -14.20 -6.55
C TYR A 192 17.40 -15.24 -7.17
N LYS A 193 16.08 -15.04 -7.07
CA LYS A 193 15.09 -15.98 -7.62
C LYS A 193 15.14 -16.05 -9.15
N GLU A 194 15.43 -14.95 -9.82
CA GLU A 194 15.58 -14.93 -11.29
C GLU A 194 16.84 -15.65 -11.76
N ARG A 195 17.89 -15.75 -10.93
CA ARG A 195 19.11 -16.51 -11.26
C ARG A 195 18.99 -18.02 -11.06
N GLN A 196 17.95 -18.48 -10.36
CA GLN A 196 17.73 -19.89 -10.03
C GLN A 196 16.75 -20.58 -10.99
N GLN A 197 16.19 -19.84 -11.97
CA GLN A 197 15.31 -20.34 -13.04
C GLN A 197 16.08 -20.39 -14.35
#